data_AF-A0A5C8PNU3-F1
#
_entry.id   AF-A0A5C8PNU3-F1
#
_cell.length_a   1.000
_cell.length_b   1.000
_cell.length_c   1.000
_cell.angle_alpha   90.00
_cell.angle_beta   90.00
_cell.angle_gamma   90.00
#
_symmetry.space_group_name_H-M   'P 1'
#
loop_
_entity.id
_entity.type
_entity.pdbx_description
1 polymer ?
#
loop_
_entity_poly.entity_id
_entity_poly.type
_entity_poly.pdbx_seq_one_letter_code
_entity_poly.pdbx_strand_id
1 'polypeptide(L)'
;MRRSMRCLGGTVDRVARRRPWDRAPDRSPIRGHPRRPQPGPVPFPEMGEASMVTVYFATNRQNEGTERSPKFGRNFSEKGLTYLRFGSAEVEPPARPGGRYKVTQVHLPPENIIDDPDAPKREKAKEKLGSREIFDELRASMVANQSDALVLIHGFACKFEEVLERGAQLKEIYQLDEKPLEVFVFSWPADGKMIPLISYPRDRDDARASGPAMQRALTILLRYLAGIGRDAHCEQNLHLVAHSMGNYALRHAVQAIVGDLGANRLPRLFKNVFLMAADEDNDSFELAYKFAPLAGLADAIHVYFAANDGALKISRDTKNAQDRLGATGPRTLSDLPLKVTLVDCERVSATTDGDRGHQYYRNRPEVVADIRQVLRGLPPDEVQFRDWVPEKRAYRIRPT
;
A
#
# COMPACT_ATOMS: atom_id res chain seq x y z
N MET A 1 48.33 36.77 -3.81
CA MET A 1 48.21 38.22 -3.57
C MET A 1 47.86 38.45 -2.10
N ARG A 2 48.75 39.09 -1.35
CA ARG A 2 48.61 39.47 0.07
C ARG A 2 47.98 40.86 0.18
N ARG A 3 47.19 41.10 1.23
CA ARG A 3 47.00 42.34 2.06
C ARG A 3 45.75 42.07 2.93
N SER A 4 45.79 41.80 4.24
CA SER A 4 46.38 42.45 5.43
C SER A 4 45.74 43.80 5.81
N MET A 5 45.03 43.77 6.95
CA MET A 5 44.94 44.76 8.05
C MET A 5 44.41 46.19 7.72
N ARG A 6 43.64 46.88 8.56
CA ARG A 6 43.71 47.02 10.04
C ARG A 6 42.45 47.72 10.57
N CYS A 7 42.12 47.43 11.82
CA CYS A 7 41.21 48.18 12.69
C CYS A 7 41.76 49.58 13.02
N LEU A 8 40.87 50.52 13.37
CA LEU A 8 41.07 51.53 14.42
C LEU A 8 39.70 51.95 14.97
N GLY A 9 39.60 52.00 16.29
CA GLY A 9 38.36 52.28 17.04
C GLY A 9 38.08 53.77 17.26
N GLY A 10 36.88 54.04 17.76
CA GLY A 10 36.42 55.33 18.25
C GLY A 10 35.22 55.13 19.17
N THR A 11 35.28 55.75 20.34
CA THR A 11 34.49 55.47 21.55
C THR A 11 33.22 56.32 21.67
N VAL A 12 32.19 55.69 22.26
CA VAL A 12 31.06 56.19 23.09
C VAL A 12 30.14 57.31 22.56
N ASP A 13 28.85 56.96 22.40
CA ASP A 13 27.79 57.75 23.04
C ASP A 13 26.60 56.89 23.49
N ARG A 14 26.23 57.03 24.78
CA ARG A 14 25.14 56.30 25.44
C ARG A 14 23.81 56.99 25.16
N VAL A 15 22.88 56.31 24.50
CA VAL A 15 21.44 56.61 24.61
C VAL A 15 20.70 55.33 24.98
N ALA A 16 20.16 55.31 26.20
CA ALA A 16 19.39 54.21 26.74
C ALA A 16 18.09 54.00 25.95
N ARG A 17 17.97 52.87 25.25
CA ARG A 17 16.69 52.35 24.73
C ARG A 17 16.30 51.12 25.54
N ARG A 18 15.18 51.25 26.28
CA ARG A 18 14.56 50.17 27.04
C ARG A 18 14.10 49.05 26.08
N ARG A 19 14.36 47.80 26.45
CA ARG A 19 13.93 46.61 25.71
C ARG A 19 12.41 46.39 25.91
N PRO A 20 11.65 46.00 24.87
CA PRO A 20 10.21 45.79 24.99
C PRO A 20 9.92 44.34 25.39
N TRP A 21 10.20 43.93 26.63
CA TRP A 21 9.84 42.59 27.12
C TRP A 21 9.31 42.55 28.56
N ASP A 22 8.91 43.70 29.12
CA ASP A 22 8.25 43.77 30.43
C ASP A 22 6.81 44.26 30.28
N ARG A 23 5.89 43.37 29.86
CA ARG A 23 4.45 43.49 30.13
C ARG A 23 3.87 42.11 30.43
N ALA A 24 3.31 41.97 31.63
CA ALA A 24 2.51 40.81 32.03
C ALA A 24 1.27 40.69 31.13
N PRO A 25 0.78 39.47 30.83
CA PRO A 25 -0.39 39.30 29.98
C PRO A 25 -1.68 39.71 30.70
N ASP A 26 -2.44 40.56 30.02
CA ASP A 26 -3.81 40.97 30.32
C ASP A 26 -4.74 39.75 30.34
N ARG A 27 -5.39 39.51 31.49
CA ARG A 27 -6.42 38.48 31.66
C ARG A 27 -7.78 39.05 31.24
N SER A 28 -7.99 39.14 29.94
CA SER A 28 -9.29 39.37 29.34
C SER A 28 -9.90 38.04 28.84
N PRO A 29 -11.18 37.74 29.10
CA PRO A 29 -11.78 36.46 28.69
C PRO A 29 -11.92 36.39 27.16
N ILE A 30 -11.31 35.37 26.56
CA ILE A 30 -11.43 35.06 25.14
C ILE A 30 -12.90 34.72 24.85
N ARG A 31 -13.56 35.55 24.05
CA ARG A 31 -14.89 35.27 23.50
C ARG A 31 -14.82 34.00 22.65
N GLY A 32 -15.66 33.01 22.99
CA GLY A 32 -15.69 31.72 22.33
C GLY A 32 -15.93 31.83 20.83
N HIS A 33 -15.09 31.14 20.04
CA HIS A 33 -15.38 30.89 18.64
C HIS A 33 -16.69 30.09 18.51
N PRO A 34 -17.55 30.42 17.53
CA PRO A 34 -18.74 29.61 17.26
C PRO A 34 -18.28 28.19 16.89
N ARG A 35 -18.80 27.18 17.61
CA ARG A 35 -18.61 25.77 17.27
C ARG A 35 -19.10 25.58 15.84
N ARG A 36 -18.20 25.20 14.93
CA ARG A 36 -18.61 24.70 13.60
C ARG A 36 -19.52 23.50 13.83
N PRO A 37 -20.65 23.39 13.08
CA PRO A 37 -21.51 22.23 13.19
C PRO A 37 -20.69 20.97 12.92
N GLN A 38 -20.85 19.96 13.79
CA GLN A 38 -20.23 18.67 13.53
C GLN A 38 -20.88 18.09 12.26
N PRO A 39 -20.08 17.69 11.26
CA PRO A 39 -20.61 16.92 10.15
C PRO A 39 -21.18 15.62 10.71
N GLY A 40 -22.36 15.23 10.23
CA GLY A 40 -22.99 13.97 10.61
C GLY A 40 -22.14 12.76 10.24
N PRO A 41 -22.55 11.56 10.67
CA PRO A 41 -21.85 10.32 10.34
C PRO A 41 -21.64 10.23 8.81
N VAL A 42 -20.42 9.92 8.39
CA VAL A 42 -20.08 9.73 6.97
C VAL A 42 -20.79 8.44 6.51
N PRO A 43 -21.82 8.52 5.65
CA PRO A 43 -22.49 7.32 5.17
C PRO A 43 -21.54 6.54 4.25
N PHE A 44 -21.66 5.21 4.24
CA PHE A 44 -21.12 4.42 3.13
C PHE A 44 -21.82 4.88 1.84
N PRO A 45 -21.10 5.02 0.71
CA PRO A 45 -21.73 5.36 -0.55
C PRO A 45 -22.87 4.39 -0.87
N GLU A 46 -24.02 4.91 -1.31
CA GLU A 46 -25.13 4.09 -1.81
C GLU A 46 -24.63 3.28 -3.02
N MET A 47 -24.81 1.96 -2.98
CA MET A 47 -24.45 1.10 -4.11
C MET A 47 -25.45 1.33 -5.25
N GLY A 48 -24.97 1.81 -6.40
CA GLY A 48 -25.73 1.79 -7.65
C GLY A 48 -26.04 0.35 -8.10
N GLU A 49 -26.75 0.17 -9.22
CA GLU A 49 -26.95 -1.16 -9.82
C GLU A 49 -25.62 -1.92 -9.88
N ALA A 50 -25.60 -3.12 -9.30
CA ALA A 50 -24.40 -3.93 -9.11
C ALA A 50 -23.78 -4.35 -10.44
N SER A 51 -22.91 -3.51 -11.01
CA SER A 51 -22.06 -3.87 -12.13
C SER A 51 -20.94 -4.79 -11.67
N MET A 52 -20.57 -5.75 -12.52
CA MET A 52 -19.41 -6.61 -12.28
C MET A 52 -18.14 -5.77 -12.08
N VAL A 53 -17.30 -6.18 -11.13
CA VAL A 53 -16.02 -5.55 -10.87
C VAL A 53 -14.90 -6.37 -11.48
N THR A 54 -14.24 -5.83 -12.50
CA THR A 54 -13.02 -6.43 -13.04
C THR A 54 -11.84 -6.21 -12.08
N VAL A 55 -11.15 -7.30 -11.76
CA VAL A 55 -9.94 -7.35 -10.93
C VAL A 55 -8.80 -7.95 -11.73
N TYR A 56 -7.76 -7.17 -12.00
CA TYR A 56 -6.55 -7.67 -12.64
C TYR A 56 -5.64 -8.35 -11.62
N PHE A 57 -4.85 -9.34 -12.03
CA PHE A 57 -3.94 -10.00 -11.10
C PHE A 57 -2.63 -10.47 -11.74
N ALA A 58 -1.63 -10.62 -10.88
CA ALA A 58 -0.48 -11.50 -11.08
C ALA A 58 -0.42 -12.52 -9.94
N THR A 59 0.04 -13.72 -10.23
CA THR A 59 0.16 -14.79 -9.24
C THR A 59 1.32 -15.73 -9.55
N ASN A 60 2.03 -16.16 -8.51
CA ASN A 60 3.01 -17.24 -8.58
C ASN A 60 2.48 -18.55 -7.97
N ARG A 61 1.16 -18.64 -7.75
CA ARG A 61 0.47 -19.87 -7.36
C ARG A 61 0.46 -20.87 -8.51
N GLN A 62 0.41 -22.16 -8.17
CA GLN A 62 0.15 -23.23 -9.14
C GLN A 62 -1.25 -23.09 -9.71
N ASN A 63 -1.38 -23.13 -11.04
CA ASN A 63 -2.67 -23.35 -11.68
C ASN A 63 -2.97 -24.86 -11.63
N GLU A 64 -3.91 -25.25 -10.78
CA GLU A 64 -4.45 -26.61 -10.64
C GLU A 64 -5.59 -26.88 -11.64
N GLY A 65 -6.01 -25.87 -12.38
CA GLY A 65 -7.04 -25.95 -13.42
C GLY A 65 -6.46 -26.07 -14.83
N THR A 66 -7.24 -25.60 -15.81
CA THR A 66 -6.80 -25.48 -17.21
C THR A 66 -6.64 -24.00 -17.58
N GLU A 67 -6.08 -23.68 -18.74
CA GLU A 67 -6.06 -22.28 -19.19
C GLU A 67 -7.46 -21.72 -19.47
N ARG A 68 -8.41 -22.58 -19.86
CA ARG A 68 -9.82 -22.19 -20.11
C ARG A 68 -10.68 -22.14 -18.84
N SER A 69 -10.22 -22.79 -17.77
CA SER A 69 -10.88 -22.79 -16.46
C SER A 69 -9.79 -22.78 -15.39
N PRO A 70 -9.14 -21.62 -15.19
CA PRO A 70 -8.03 -21.48 -14.26
C PRO A 70 -8.49 -21.69 -12.82
N LYS A 71 -7.66 -22.36 -12.03
CA LYS A 71 -7.88 -22.53 -10.59
C LYS A 71 -6.55 -22.47 -9.88
N PHE A 72 -6.31 -21.41 -9.12
CA PHE A 72 -5.03 -21.22 -8.45
C PHE A 72 -5.06 -21.77 -7.03
N GLY A 73 -4.17 -22.70 -6.77
CA GLY A 73 -4.04 -23.39 -5.50
C GLY A 73 -3.29 -22.60 -4.43
N ARG A 74 -2.92 -23.33 -3.38
CA ARG A 74 -2.15 -22.81 -2.24
C ARG A 74 -0.64 -23.01 -2.34
N ASN A 75 -0.17 -23.68 -3.39
CA ASN A 75 1.25 -23.97 -3.58
C ASN A 75 1.84 -23.02 -4.63
N PHE A 76 3.16 -22.85 -4.62
CA PHE A 76 3.87 -22.25 -5.74
C PHE A 76 3.69 -23.04 -7.04
N SER A 77 3.85 -22.34 -8.16
CA SER A 77 3.98 -22.98 -9.46
C SER A 77 5.08 -24.04 -9.48
N GLU A 78 4.78 -25.21 -10.04
CA GLU A 78 5.75 -26.29 -10.26
C GLU A 78 6.85 -25.88 -11.25
N LYS A 79 6.60 -24.84 -12.06
CA LYS A 79 7.60 -24.23 -12.96
C LYS A 79 8.61 -23.34 -12.22
N GLY A 80 8.42 -23.10 -10.92
CA GLY A 80 9.35 -22.36 -10.05
C GLY A 80 8.73 -21.17 -9.34
N LEU A 81 9.40 -20.72 -8.26
CA LEU A 81 8.91 -19.68 -7.34
C LEU A 81 8.64 -18.32 -8.01
N THR A 82 9.38 -18.02 -9.07
CA THR A 82 9.28 -16.76 -9.82
C THR A 82 8.43 -16.90 -11.09
N TYR A 83 7.88 -18.08 -11.38
CA TYR A 83 6.95 -18.24 -12.50
C TYR A 83 5.66 -17.47 -12.18
N LEU A 84 5.24 -16.61 -13.10
CA LEU A 84 4.10 -15.72 -12.94
C LEU A 84 3.05 -16.04 -14.00
N ARG A 85 1.78 -15.99 -13.60
CA ARG A 85 0.67 -15.81 -14.53
C ARG A 85 0.01 -14.47 -14.27
N PHE A 86 -0.41 -13.82 -15.34
CA PHE A 86 -1.22 -12.61 -15.33
C PHE A 86 -2.61 -12.97 -15.83
N GLY A 87 -3.64 -12.36 -15.25
CA GLY A 87 -5.02 -12.56 -15.67
C GLY A 87 -5.94 -11.46 -15.18
N SER A 88 -7.22 -11.63 -15.44
CA SER A 88 -8.31 -10.79 -14.91
C SER A 88 -9.42 -11.67 -14.37
N ALA A 89 -10.24 -11.13 -13.48
CA ALA A 89 -11.39 -11.83 -12.93
C ALA A 89 -12.58 -10.89 -12.83
N GLU A 90 -13.76 -11.44 -13.07
CA GLU A 90 -15.02 -10.75 -12.87
C GLU A 90 -15.56 -11.12 -11.49
N VAL A 91 -15.83 -10.10 -10.68
CA VAL A 91 -16.28 -10.25 -9.30
C VAL A 91 -17.64 -9.57 -9.14
N GLU A 92 -18.63 -10.33 -8.72
CA GLU A 92 -19.96 -9.85 -8.40
C GLU A 92 -19.94 -9.20 -7.00
N PRO A 93 -20.30 -7.92 -6.87
CA PRO A 93 -20.42 -7.27 -5.57
C PRO A 93 -21.65 -7.77 -4.81
N PRO A 94 -21.69 -7.65 -3.48
CA PRO A 94 -22.81 -8.13 -2.70
C PRO A 94 -24.08 -7.33 -2.97
N ALA A 95 -25.24 -8.02 -3.06
CA ALA A 95 -26.54 -7.36 -3.23
C ALA A 95 -26.97 -6.47 -2.05
N ARG A 96 -26.28 -6.55 -0.90
CA ARG A 96 -26.55 -5.75 0.31
C ARG A 96 -25.23 -5.36 0.99
N PRO A 97 -25.17 -4.19 1.66
CA PRO A 97 -24.01 -3.81 2.45
C PRO A 97 -23.61 -4.91 3.45
N GLY A 98 -22.32 -5.21 3.51
CA GLY A 98 -21.77 -6.28 4.37
C GLY A 98 -21.95 -7.71 3.85
N GLY A 99 -22.50 -7.90 2.65
CA GLY A 99 -22.53 -9.20 1.98
C GLY A 99 -21.15 -9.64 1.47
N ARG A 100 -21.12 -10.76 0.74
CA ARG A 100 -19.88 -11.32 0.16
C ARG A 100 -19.78 -10.99 -1.32
N TYR A 101 -18.59 -10.59 -1.72
CA TYR A 101 -18.15 -10.59 -3.12
C TYR A 101 -18.02 -12.02 -3.60
N LYS A 102 -18.17 -12.25 -4.90
CA LYS A 102 -18.05 -13.58 -5.48
C LYS A 102 -17.36 -13.52 -6.82
N VAL A 103 -16.26 -14.26 -6.96
CA VAL A 103 -15.63 -14.47 -8.27
C VAL A 103 -16.58 -15.29 -9.16
N THR A 104 -16.93 -14.76 -10.32
CA THR A 104 -17.80 -15.46 -11.29
C THR A 104 -17.02 -16.04 -12.45
N GLN A 105 -15.95 -15.36 -12.87
CA GLN A 105 -15.11 -15.78 -13.97
C GLN A 105 -13.65 -15.38 -13.73
N VAL A 106 -12.72 -16.24 -14.15
CA VAL A 106 -11.28 -15.95 -14.20
C VAL A 106 -10.82 -16.12 -15.64
N HIS A 107 -10.30 -15.05 -16.22
CA HIS A 107 -9.66 -15.04 -17.53
C HIS A 107 -8.14 -15.16 -17.38
N LEU A 108 -7.55 -16.04 -18.17
CA LEU A 108 -6.11 -16.24 -18.24
C LEU A 108 -5.68 -16.14 -19.70
N PRO A 109 -5.04 -15.03 -20.10
CA PRO A 109 -4.51 -14.90 -21.44
C PRO A 109 -3.59 -16.06 -21.80
N PRO A 110 -3.60 -16.50 -23.07
CA PRO A 110 -2.69 -17.53 -23.56
C PRO A 110 -1.25 -17.04 -23.41
N GLU A 111 -0.38 -17.91 -22.90
CA GLU A 111 1.03 -17.58 -22.68
C GLU A 111 1.94 -18.57 -23.39
N ASN A 112 2.86 -18.03 -24.19
CA ASN A 112 3.92 -18.78 -24.84
C ASN A 112 5.21 -17.97 -24.73
N ILE A 113 6.14 -18.45 -23.91
CA ILE A 113 7.45 -17.82 -23.67
C ILE A 113 8.49 -18.73 -24.30
N ILE A 114 9.34 -18.17 -25.16
CA ILE A 114 10.45 -18.91 -25.77
C ILE A 114 11.65 -18.71 -24.85
N ASP A 115 11.99 -19.74 -24.08
CA ASP A 115 13.07 -19.69 -23.08
C ASP A 115 14.45 -19.98 -23.68
N ASP A 116 14.71 -19.40 -24.86
CA ASP A 116 16.00 -19.41 -25.53
C ASP A 116 16.43 -17.96 -25.80
N PRO A 117 17.53 -17.48 -25.20
CA PRO A 117 18.04 -16.12 -25.40
C PRO A 117 18.57 -15.90 -26.82
N ASP A 118 18.99 -16.97 -27.51
CA ASP A 118 19.55 -16.93 -28.86
C ASP A 118 18.50 -17.21 -29.94
N ALA A 119 17.23 -17.44 -29.56
CA ALA A 119 16.14 -17.67 -30.49
C ALA A 119 16.03 -16.52 -31.52
N PRO A 120 15.90 -16.83 -32.82
CA PRO A 120 15.78 -15.82 -33.86
C PRO A 120 14.64 -14.83 -33.60
N LYS A 121 14.81 -13.55 -33.97
CA LYS A 121 13.76 -12.51 -33.80
C LYS A 121 12.38 -12.92 -34.34
N ARG A 122 12.34 -13.67 -35.46
CA ARG A 122 11.10 -14.18 -36.05
C ARG A 122 10.39 -15.20 -35.16
N GLU A 123 11.14 -15.93 -34.36
CA GLU A 123 10.60 -16.89 -33.40
C GLU A 123 10.12 -16.16 -32.15
N LYS A 124 10.94 -15.26 -31.59
CA LYS A 124 10.55 -14.36 -30.49
C LYS A 124 9.28 -13.55 -30.80
N ALA A 125 9.05 -13.16 -32.05
CA ALA A 125 7.82 -12.50 -32.48
C ALA A 125 6.55 -13.35 -32.34
N LYS A 126 6.67 -14.66 -32.10
CA LYS A 126 5.55 -15.58 -31.83
C LYS A 126 5.26 -15.75 -30.33
N GLU A 127 6.05 -15.12 -29.46
CA GLU A 127 5.78 -15.12 -28.02
C GLU A 127 4.41 -14.48 -27.75
N LYS A 128 3.65 -15.10 -26.85
CA LYS A 128 2.43 -14.53 -26.30
C LYS A 128 2.69 -14.23 -24.84
N LEU A 129 2.68 -12.95 -24.50
CA LEU A 129 2.91 -12.50 -23.14
C LEU A 129 1.56 -12.15 -22.52
N GLY A 130 1.06 -13.00 -21.62
CA GLY A 130 -0.21 -12.73 -20.95
C GLY A 130 -0.19 -11.42 -20.16
N SER A 131 0.99 -11.04 -19.63
CA SER A 131 1.21 -9.73 -19.01
C SER A 131 0.93 -8.55 -19.95
N ARG A 132 1.25 -8.66 -21.24
CA ARG A 132 1.00 -7.57 -22.20
C ARG A 132 -0.50 -7.35 -22.38
N GLU A 133 -1.26 -8.42 -22.58
CA GLU A 133 -2.72 -8.36 -22.72
C GLU A 133 -3.36 -7.70 -21.49
N ILE A 134 -3.01 -8.19 -20.28
CA ILE A 134 -3.54 -7.63 -19.02
C ILE A 134 -3.15 -6.17 -18.81
N PHE A 135 -1.91 -5.78 -19.12
CA PHE A 135 -1.51 -4.39 -18.99
C PHE A 135 -2.14 -3.48 -20.04
N ASP A 136 -2.36 -3.97 -21.26
CA ASP A 136 -3.10 -3.23 -22.29
C ASP A 136 -4.56 -3.04 -21.90
N GLU A 137 -5.23 -4.06 -21.34
CA GLU A 137 -6.59 -3.97 -20.81
C GLU A 137 -6.69 -2.98 -19.64
N LEU A 138 -5.84 -3.15 -18.62
CA LEU A 138 -5.81 -2.26 -17.46
C LEU A 138 -5.55 -0.81 -17.90
N ARG A 139 -4.56 -0.59 -18.77
CA ARG A 139 -4.26 0.76 -19.29
C ARG A 139 -5.45 1.32 -20.06
N ALA A 140 -6.10 0.53 -20.92
CA ALA A 140 -7.26 1.00 -21.67
C ALA A 140 -8.40 1.43 -20.73
N SER A 141 -8.66 0.68 -19.66
CA SER A 141 -9.63 1.06 -18.63
C SER A 141 -9.23 2.35 -17.92
N MET A 142 -7.95 2.46 -17.52
CA MET A 142 -7.41 3.66 -16.87
C MET A 142 -7.51 4.91 -17.75
N VAL A 143 -7.28 4.79 -19.06
CA VAL A 143 -7.44 5.89 -20.02
C VAL A 143 -8.90 6.28 -20.17
N ALA A 144 -9.78 5.29 -20.38
CA ALA A 144 -11.20 5.53 -20.61
C ALA A 144 -11.88 6.19 -19.42
N ASN A 145 -11.50 5.80 -18.20
CA ASN A 145 -12.13 6.25 -16.96
C ASN A 145 -11.36 7.36 -16.24
N GLN A 146 -10.20 7.77 -16.76
CA GLN A 146 -9.25 8.66 -16.08
C GLN A 146 -8.96 8.22 -14.63
N SER A 147 -8.83 6.91 -14.44
CA SER A 147 -8.78 6.27 -13.12
C SER A 147 -7.36 5.92 -12.71
N ASP A 148 -7.05 6.12 -11.43
CA ASP A 148 -5.82 5.60 -10.84
C ASP A 148 -5.93 4.08 -10.65
N ALA A 149 -4.81 3.39 -10.41
CA ALA A 149 -4.83 1.94 -10.12
C ALA A 149 -4.27 1.65 -8.73
N LEU A 150 -4.97 0.78 -8.01
CA LEU A 150 -4.61 0.29 -6.69
C LEU A 150 -4.02 -1.12 -6.79
N VAL A 151 -2.75 -1.26 -6.44
CA VAL A 151 -2.08 -2.56 -6.31
C VAL A 151 -2.31 -3.10 -4.90
N LEU A 152 -2.82 -4.32 -4.76
CA LEU A 152 -3.00 -4.99 -3.47
C LEU A 152 -1.98 -6.13 -3.31
N ILE A 153 -1.27 -6.12 -2.19
CA ILE A 153 -0.54 -7.28 -1.65
C ILE A 153 -1.27 -7.77 -0.40
N HIS A 154 -1.92 -8.93 -0.50
CA HIS A 154 -2.75 -9.48 0.56
C HIS A 154 -1.94 -10.03 1.74
N GLY A 155 -2.63 -10.22 2.87
CA GLY A 155 -2.08 -10.80 4.10
C GLY A 155 -2.16 -12.33 4.18
N PHE A 156 -1.95 -12.84 5.39
CA PHE A 156 -1.95 -14.27 5.74
C PHE A 156 -3.27 -15.00 5.41
N ALA A 157 -3.17 -16.31 5.13
CA ALA A 157 -4.30 -17.24 5.04
C ALA A 157 -5.42 -16.84 4.07
N CYS A 158 -5.08 -16.24 2.92
CA CYS A 158 -6.06 -15.94 1.86
C CYS A 158 -5.99 -16.96 0.73
N LYS A 159 -7.14 -17.51 0.32
CA LYS A 159 -7.27 -18.25 -0.95
C LYS A 159 -7.21 -17.29 -2.13
N PHE A 160 -6.96 -17.81 -3.34
CA PHE A 160 -6.86 -16.99 -4.54
C PHE A 160 -8.14 -16.16 -4.79
N GLU A 161 -9.31 -16.78 -4.67
CA GLU A 161 -10.60 -16.13 -4.88
C GLU A 161 -10.86 -15.03 -3.84
N GLU A 162 -10.51 -15.29 -2.58
CA GLU A 162 -10.65 -14.32 -1.49
C GLU A 162 -9.76 -13.07 -1.71
N VAL A 163 -8.63 -13.22 -2.40
CA VAL A 163 -7.76 -12.09 -2.78
C VAL A 163 -8.40 -11.26 -3.88
N LEU A 164 -9.03 -11.89 -4.87
CA LEU A 164 -9.76 -11.19 -5.93
C LEU A 164 -10.97 -10.44 -5.37
N GLU A 165 -11.75 -11.12 -4.53
CA GLU A 165 -12.88 -10.54 -3.78
C GLU A 165 -12.43 -9.35 -2.91
N ARG A 166 -11.24 -9.46 -2.28
CA ARG A 166 -10.63 -8.34 -1.55
C ARG A 166 -10.31 -7.16 -2.45
N GLY A 167 -9.74 -7.43 -3.63
CA GLY A 167 -9.42 -6.41 -4.62
C GLY A 167 -10.68 -5.65 -5.04
N ALA A 168 -11.75 -6.38 -5.39
CA ALA A 168 -13.03 -5.79 -5.75
C ALA A 168 -13.60 -4.90 -4.64
N GLN A 169 -13.60 -5.38 -3.39
CA GLN A 169 -14.04 -4.57 -2.25
C GLN A 169 -13.23 -3.30 -2.10
N LEU A 170 -11.90 -3.36 -2.20
CA LEU A 170 -11.04 -2.18 -2.05
C LEU A 170 -11.28 -1.15 -3.16
N LYS A 171 -11.50 -1.60 -4.40
CA LYS A 171 -11.90 -0.73 -5.50
C LYS A 171 -13.17 0.04 -5.13
N GLU A 172 -14.21 -0.64 -4.67
CA GLU A 172 -15.49 0.01 -4.34
C GLU A 172 -15.40 1.00 -3.18
N ILE A 173 -14.69 0.66 -2.09
CA ILE A 173 -14.68 1.51 -0.90
C ILE A 173 -13.67 2.67 -1.02
N TYR A 174 -12.59 2.51 -1.79
CA TYR A 174 -11.55 3.54 -1.94
C TYR A 174 -11.73 4.45 -3.16
N GLN A 175 -12.47 4.04 -4.19
CA GLN A 175 -12.68 4.89 -5.36
C GLN A 175 -13.33 6.21 -4.97
N LEU A 176 -12.90 7.30 -5.60
CA LEU A 176 -13.46 8.62 -5.35
C LEU A 176 -14.63 8.84 -6.29
N ASP A 177 -15.57 9.68 -5.86
CA ASP A 177 -16.76 9.99 -6.65
C ASP A 177 -16.36 10.72 -7.95
N GLU A 178 -15.30 11.53 -7.87
CA GLU A 178 -14.71 12.27 -8.98
C GLU A 178 -13.61 11.52 -9.74
N LYS A 179 -13.09 10.41 -9.19
CA LYS A 179 -11.97 9.67 -9.77
C LYS A 179 -12.06 8.17 -9.44
N PRO A 180 -12.49 7.33 -10.39
CA PRO A 180 -12.58 5.89 -10.18
C PRO A 180 -11.21 5.27 -9.91
N LEU A 181 -11.22 4.02 -9.44
CA LEU A 181 -10.02 3.20 -9.29
C LEU A 181 -10.12 1.93 -10.13
N GLU A 182 -9.03 1.56 -10.76
CA GLU A 182 -8.78 0.17 -11.15
C GLU A 182 -8.04 -0.58 -10.05
N VAL A 183 -8.13 -1.91 -10.05
CA VAL A 183 -7.45 -2.73 -9.04
C VAL A 183 -6.63 -3.84 -9.68
N PHE A 184 -5.41 -3.99 -9.19
CA PHE A 184 -4.48 -5.05 -9.54
C PHE A 184 -4.06 -5.78 -8.28
N VAL A 185 -4.19 -7.10 -8.20
CA VAL A 185 -3.78 -7.87 -7.02
C VAL A 185 -2.55 -8.73 -7.33
N PHE A 186 -1.59 -8.76 -6.42
CA PHE A 186 -0.56 -9.81 -6.43
C PHE A 186 -0.98 -10.91 -5.45
N SER A 187 -1.27 -12.10 -5.97
CA SER A 187 -1.64 -13.27 -5.16
C SER A 187 -0.44 -14.19 -4.95
N TRP A 188 0.12 -14.20 -3.74
CA TRP A 188 1.17 -15.14 -3.34
C TRP A 188 0.54 -16.37 -2.66
N PRO A 189 1.17 -17.57 -2.68
CA PRO A 189 0.56 -18.83 -2.24
C PRO A 189 0.38 -18.94 -0.72
N ALA A 190 -0.56 -18.19 -0.15
CA ALA A 190 -1.02 -18.40 1.22
C ALA A 190 -1.89 -19.67 1.32
N ASP A 191 -1.77 -20.38 2.45
CA ASP A 191 -2.41 -21.68 2.72
C ASP A 191 -3.95 -21.65 2.72
N GLY A 192 -4.55 -20.46 2.93
CA GLY A 192 -6.00 -20.31 3.08
C GLY A 192 -6.56 -20.91 4.37
N LYS A 193 -5.69 -21.18 5.37
CA LYS A 193 -6.04 -21.84 6.63
C LYS A 193 -5.51 -21.05 7.82
N MET A 194 -6.36 -20.86 8.82
CA MET A 194 -6.04 -20.19 10.08
C MET A 194 -5.68 -21.23 11.16
N ILE A 195 -4.59 -21.99 11.00
CA ILE A 195 -4.06 -22.90 12.02
C ILE A 195 -2.73 -22.30 12.53
N PRO A 196 -2.76 -21.45 13.59
CA PRO A 196 -1.66 -20.54 13.90
C PRO A 196 -0.29 -21.20 14.13
N LEU A 197 -0.24 -22.41 14.68
CA LEU A 197 1.03 -23.09 14.95
C LEU A 197 1.68 -23.77 13.72
N ILE A 198 0.94 -23.92 12.60
CA ILE A 198 1.41 -24.68 11.43
C ILE A 198 1.35 -23.85 10.15
N SER A 199 0.20 -23.25 9.84
CA SER A 199 0.05 -22.51 8.57
C SER A 199 0.79 -21.18 8.61
N TYR A 200 1.00 -20.60 9.79
CA TYR A 200 1.62 -19.29 9.91
C TYR A 200 3.13 -19.25 9.63
N PRO A 201 3.97 -20.15 10.17
CA PRO A 201 5.37 -20.25 9.74
C PRO A 201 5.50 -20.53 8.25
N ARG A 202 4.64 -21.40 7.69
CA ARG A 202 4.63 -21.73 6.27
C ARG A 202 4.30 -20.52 5.39
N ASP A 203 3.17 -19.86 5.65
CA ASP A 203 2.78 -18.65 4.90
C ASP A 203 3.85 -17.56 4.99
N ARG A 204 4.58 -17.47 6.12
CA ARG A 204 5.71 -16.55 6.24
C ARG A 204 6.86 -16.91 5.31
N ASP A 205 7.21 -18.18 5.22
CA ASP A 205 8.24 -18.66 4.29
C ASP A 205 7.79 -18.45 2.84
N ASP A 206 6.53 -18.70 2.54
CA ASP A 206 5.94 -18.52 1.20
C ASP A 206 5.87 -17.02 0.83
N ALA A 207 5.49 -16.15 1.77
CA ALA A 207 5.55 -14.70 1.61
C ALA A 207 6.98 -14.21 1.33
N ARG A 208 7.98 -14.76 2.03
CA ARG A 208 9.40 -14.47 1.77
C ARG A 208 9.82 -14.95 0.37
N ALA A 209 9.51 -16.19 0.03
CA ALA A 209 9.86 -16.81 -1.25
C ALA A 209 9.17 -16.15 -2.44
N SER A 210 8.06 -15.43 -2.22
CA SER A 210 7.35 -14.67 -3.25
C SER A 210 7.96 -13.30 -3.58
N GLY A 211 8.88 -12.78 -2.76
CA GLY A 211 9.54 -11.49 -2.99
C GLY A 211 10.18 -11.36 -4.39
N PRO A 212 11.01 -12.32 -4.84
CA PRO A 212 11.56 -12.32 -6.20
C PRO A 212 10.49 -12.36 -7.31
N ALA A 213 9.34 -13.03 -7.08
CA ALA A 213 8.25 -13.03 -8.05
C ALA A 213 7.55 -11.66 -8.15
N MET A 214 7.37 -10.97 -7.02
CA MET A 214 6.85 -9.59 -7.00
C MET A 214 7.81 -8.62 -7.69
N GLN A 215 9.13 -8.75 -7.46
CA GLN A 215 10.14 -7.98 -8.19
C GLN A 215 10.07 -8.26 -9.69
N ARG A 216 9.93 -9.52 -10.10
CA ARG A 216 9.79 -9.88 -11.52
C ARG A 216 8.54 -9.24 -12.13
N ALA A 217 7.40 -9.24 -11.42
CA ALA A 217 6.19 -8.58 -11.89
C ALA A 217 6.39 -7.08 -12.10
N LEU A 218 7.09 -6.40 -11.18
CA LEU A 218 7.49 -5.00 -11.35
C LEU A 218 8.37 -4.81 -12.59
N THR A 219 9.37 -5.66 -12.79
CA THR A 219 10.27 -5.58 -13.95
C THR A 219 9.51 -5.77 -15.27
N ILE A 220 8.51 -6.66 -15.31
CA ILE A 220 7.63 -6.83 -16.47
C ILE A 220 6.80 -5.55 -16.71
N LEU A 221 6.26 -4.92 -15.66
CA LEU A 221 5.56 -3.64 -15.77
C LEU A 221 6.47 -2.52 -16.30
N LEU A 222 7.69 -2.38 -15.78
CA LEU A 222 8.66 -1.38 -16.24
C LEU A 222 9.03 -1.58 -17.71
N ARG A 223 9.19 -2.84 -18.15
CA ARG A 223 9.42 -3.18 -19.56
C ARG A 223 8.20 -2.85 -20.44
N TYR A 224 6.99 -3.11 -19.96
CA TYR A 224 5.76 -2.72 -20.64
C TYR A 224 5.69 -1.20 -20.84
N LEU A 225 5.88 -0.42 -19.77
CA LEU A 225 5.86 1.05 -19.81
C LEU A 225 6.93 1.64 -20.74
N ALA A 226 8.12 1.03 -20.77
CA ALA A 226 9.18 1.41 -21.71
C ALA A 226 8.81 1.07 -23.16
N GLY A 227 8.12 -0.06 -23.38
CA GLY A 227 7.78 -0.57 -24.70
C GLY A 227 6.58 0.09 -25.39
N ILE A 228 5.67 0.74 -24.64
CA ILE A 228 4.53 1.46 -25.22
C ILE A 228 4.87 2.90 -25.65
N GLY A 229 6.03 3.43 -25.24
CA GLY A 229 6.41 4.82 -25.49
C GLY A 229 5.71 5.81 -24.56
N ARG A 230 6.29 7.00 -24.39
CA ARG A 230 5.79 8.02 -23.45
C ARG A 230 4.43 8.58 -23.86
N ASP A 231 4.18 8.72 -25.16
CA ASP A 231 2.93 9.29 -25.69
C ASP A 231 1.71 8.39 -25.40
N ALA A 232 1.94 7.11 -25.09
CA ALA A 232 0.90 6.16 -24.72
C ALA A 232 0.74 5.99 -23.20
N HIS A 233 1.45 6.78 -22.39
CA HIS A 233 1.26 6.78 -20.93
C HIS A 233 -0.08 7.46 -20.61
N CYS A 234 -0.84 6.87 -19.69
CA CYS A 234 -2.18 7.36 -19.34
C CYS A 234 -2.18 8.51 -18.31
N GLU A 235 -1.00 8.93 -17.84
CA GLU A 235 -0.79 9.98 -16.81
C GLU A 235 -1.53 9.73 -15.48
N GLN A 236 -1.95 8.50 -15.24
CA GLN A 236 -2.61 8.07 -14.01
C GLN A 236 -1.60 7.53 -12.99
N ASN A 237 -1.97 7.58 -11.71
CA ASN A 237 -1.14 7.13 -10.61
C ASN A 237 -1.31 5.63 -10.33
N LEU A 238 -0.23 5.02 -9.85
CA LEU A 238 -0.26 3.73 -9.19
C LEU A 238 -0.18 3.93 -7.68
N HIS A 239 -1.08 3.30 -6.94
CA HIS A 239 -1.05 3.21 -5.49
C HIS A 239 -0.80 1.77 -5.06
N LEU A 240 -0.25 1.55 -3.87
CA LEU A 240 0.01 0.22 -3.33
C LEU A 240 -0.61 0.11 -1.94
N VAL A 241 -1.33 -0.97 -1.66
CA VAL A 241 -1.80 -1.36 -0.34
C VAL A 241 -1.18 -2.71 -0.01
N ALA A 242 -0.44 -2.78 1.09
CA ALA A 242 0.05 -4.02 1.66
C ALA A 242 -0.61 -4.24 3.02
N HIS A 243 -1.29 -5.37 3.19
CA HIS A 243 -1.99 -5.69 4.44
C HIS A 243 -1.26 -6.78 5.23
N SER A 244 -1.07 -6.59 6.54
CA SER A 244 -0.56 -7.64 7.43
C SER A 244 0.73 -8.27 6.93
N MET A 245 0.80 -9.59 6.79
CA MET A 245 1.94 -10.34 6.26
C MET A 245 2.29 -10.00 4.81
N GLY A 246 1.38 -9.35 4.06
CA GLY A 246 1.69 -8.75 2.76
C GLY A 246 2.78 -7.67 2.86
N ASN A 247 2.92 -7.01 4.01
CA ASN A 247 4.04 -6.09 4.24
C ASN A 247 5.37 -6.84 4.34
N TYR A 248 5.37 -8.02 4.96
CA TYR A 248 6.54 -8.89 5.00
C TYR A 248 6.92 -9.43 3.61
N ALA A 249 5.93 -9.78 2.79
CA ALA A 249 6.16 -10.12 1.38
C ALA A 249 6.72 -8.92 0.59
N LEU A 250 6.13 -7.74 0.77
CA LEU A 250 6.61 -6.48 0.17
C LEU A 250 8.06 -6.19 0.56
N ARG A 251 8.46 -6.45 1.81
CA ARG A 251 9.86 -6.26 2.24
C ARG A 251 10.82 -7.10 1.43
N HIS A 252 10.49 -8.37 1.19
CA HIS A 252 11.31 -9.26 0.35
C HIS A 252 11.26 -8.88 -1.13
N ALA A 253 10.15 -8.30 -1.60
CA ALA A 253 10.10 -7.69 -2.92
C ALA A 253 11.05 -6.49 -3.02
N VAL A 254 11.06 -5.58 -2.03
CA VAL A 254 11.99 -4.44 -1.98
C VAL A 254 13.44 -4.92 -1.96
N GLN A 255 13.77 -5.95 -1.18
CA GLN A 255 15.12 -6.55 -1.19
C GLN A 255 15.50 -7.06 -2.57
N ALA A 256 14.62 -7.81 -3.24
CA ALA A 256 14.87 -8.32 -4.58
C ALA A 256 15.04 -7.18 -5.60
N ILE A 257 14.22 -6.12 -5.52
CA ILE A 257 14.33 -4.94 -6.39
C ILE A 257 15.66 -4.23 -6.16
N VAL A 258 16.08 -4.06 -4.90
CA VAL A 258 17.38 -3.47 -4.57
C VAL A 258 18.53 -4.36 -5.04
N GLY A 259 18.39 -5.68 -4.95
CA GLY A 259 19.39 -6.62 -5.48
C GLY A 259 19.57 -6.52 -6.99
N ASP A 260 18.48 -6.33 -7.74
CA ASP A 260 18.47 -6.24 -9.20
C ASP A 260 18.87 -4.84 -9.71
N LEU A 261 18.24 -3.79 -9.18
CA LEU A 261 18.43 -2.41 -9.65
C LEU A 261 19.48 -1.64 -8.85
N GLY A 262 19.76 -2.00 -7.61
CA GLY A 262 20.56 -1.20 -6.67
C GLY A 262 19.75 -0.09 -5.99
N ALA A 263 20.07 0.19 -4.73
CA ALA A 263 19.30 1.11 -3.87
C ALA A 263 19.19 2.56 -4.41
N ASN A 264 20.16 3.01 -5.21
CA ASN A 264 20.19 4.37 -5.76
C ASN A 264 19.50 4.52 -7.12
N ARG A 265 18.95 3.44 -7.69
CA ARG A 265 18.32 3.43 -9.02
C ARG A 265 16.86 2.97 -8.97
N LEU A 266 16.24 3.08 -7.81
CA LEU A 266 14.85 2.66 -7.62
C LEU A 266 13.89 3.57 -8.41
N PRO A 267 13.01 3.01 -9.25
CA PRO A 267 12.02 3.80 -9.98
C PRO A 267 10.93 4.25 -9.02
N ARG A 268 10.65 5.55 -9.03
CA ARG A 268 9.51 6.15 -8.33
C ARG A 268 8.23 5.75 -9.05
N LEU A 269 7.64 4.62 -8.64
CA LEU A 269 6.48 4.02 -9.30
C LEU A 269 5.17 4.38 -8.61
N PHE A 270 5.16 4.36 -7.28
CA PHE A 270 3.92 4.49 -6.51
C PHE A 270 3.71 5.92 -6.03
N LYS A 271 2.52 6.46 -6.26
CA LYS A 271 2.12 7.75 -5.69
C LYS A 271 1.91 7.64 -4.18
N ASN A 272 1.17 6.62 -3.75
CA ASN A 272 0.97 6.32 -2.33
C ASN A 272 1.24 4.84 -2.07
N VAL A 273 1.99 4.55 -1.01
CA VAL A 273 2.10 3.21 -0.43
C VAL A 273 1.44 3.21 0.93
N PHE A 274 0.47 2.33 1.13
CA PHE A 274 -0.31 2.15 2.33
C PHE A 274 0.10 0.86 3.03
N LEU A 275 0.81 0.98 4.15
CA LEU A 275 1.22 -0.14 4.99
C LEU A 275 0.15 -0.33 6.07
N MET A 276 -0.75 -1.29 5.85
CA MET A 276 -1.96 -1.50 6.64
C MET A 276 -1.77 -2.64 7.63
N ALA A 277 -1.86 -2.35 8.93
CA ALA A 277 -1.74 -3.35 10.00
C ALA A 277 -0.52 -4.28 9.82
N ALA A 278 0.64 -3.69 9.47
CA ALA A 278 1.80 -4.42 8.99
C ALA A 278 2.32 -5.48 9.98
N ASP A 279 2.32 -6.76 9.56
CA ASP A 279 3.03 -7.86 10.22
C ASP A 279 4.50 -7.88 9.77
N GLU A 280 5.16 -6.75 10.01
CA GLU A 280 6.56 -6.49 9.73
C GLU A 280 7.22 -5.95 11.01
N ASP A 281 8.53 -6.11 11.16
CA ASP A 281 9.26 -5.62 12.32
C ASP A 281 9.19 -4.07 12.38
N ASN A 282 9.06 -3.50 13.58
CA ASN A 282 8.93 -2.05 13.75
C ASN A 282 10.25 -1.26 13.51
N ASP A 283 11.37 -1.95 13.36
CA ASP A 283 12.67 -1.39 12.92
C ASP A 283 12.81 -1.33 11.39
N SER A 284 11.75 -1.67 10.64
CA SER A 284 11.81 -1.87 9.18
C SER A 284 12.31 -0.66 8.40
N PHE A 285 12.04 0.57 8.84
CA PHE A 285 12.56 1.76 8.17
C PHE A 285 14.04 2.07 8.46
N GLU A 286 14.65 1.41 9.43
CA GLU A 286 16.03 1.67 9.87
C GLU A 286 17.05 0.85 9.07
N LEU A 287 16.61 -0.22 8.42
CA LEU A 287 17.49 -1.25 7.88
C LEU A 287 17.41 -1.31 6.36
N ALA A 288 18.57 -1.25 5.70
CA ALA A 288 18.70 -1.27 4.24
C ALA A 288 18.16 -2.55 3.59
N TYR A 289 18.15 -3.67 4.31
CA TYR A 289 17.54 -4.92 3.87
C TYR A 289 16.05 -5.03 4.26
N LYS A 290 15.43 -3.97 4.79
CA LYS A 290 14.00 -3.93 5.11
C LYS A 290 13.29 -2.84 4.28
N PHE A 291 12.57 -1.91 4.90
CA PHE A 291 11.82 -0.85 4.23
C PHE A 291 12.56 0.47 4.06
N ALA A 292 13.78 0.63 4.56
CA ALA A 292 14.56 1.85 4.29
C ALA A 292 14.60 2.22 2.78
N PRO A 293 14.74 1.27 1.83
CA PRO A 293 14.73 1.58 0.39
C PRO A 293 13.34 1.87 -0.18
N LEU A 294 12.24 1.55 0.53
CA LEU A 294 10.87 1.73 0.02
C LEU A 294 10.57 3.19 -0.34
N ALA A 295 11.18 4.15 0.36
CA ALA A 295 11.06 5.58 0.06
C ALA A 295 11.60 5.98 -1.34
N GLY A 296 12.45 5.13 -1.95
CA GLY A 296 12.89 5.29 -3.33
C GLY A 296 11.83 4.91 -4.36
N LEU A 297 10.90 4.00 -4.00
CA LEU A 297 9.86 3.48 -4.89
C LEU A 297 8.56 4.31 -4.85
N ALA A 298 8.40 5.21 -3.87
CA ALA A 298 7.15 5.90 -3.61
C ALA A 298 7.30 7.41 -3.42
N ASP A 299 6.24 8.17 -3.73
CA ASP A 299 6.10 9.59 -3.39
C ASP A 299 5.72 9.80 -1.93
N ALA A 300 4.79 9.00 -1.42
CA ALA A 300 4.37 9.00 -0.03
C ALA A 300 4.16 7.57 0.48
N ILE A 301 4.50 7.36 1.75
CA ILE A 301 4.30 6.11 2.48
C ILE A 301 3.44 6.42 3.70
N HIS A 302 2.37 5.67 3.92
CA HIS A 302 1.45 5.87 5.02
C HIS A 302 1.39 4.60 5.86
N VAL A 303 1.76 4.69 7.14
CA VAL A 303 1.77 3.55 8.07
C VAL A 303 0.53 3.65 8.95
N TYR A 304 -0.44 2.77 8.71
CA TYR A 304 -1.64 2.66 9.53
C TYR A 304 -1.41 1.58 10.58
N PHE A 305 -1.45 1.97 11.85
CA PHE A 305 -1.15 1.09 12.98
C PHE A 305 -2.17 1.25 14.10
N ALA A 306 -2.36 0.20 14.90
CA ALA A 306 -3.29 0.20 16.02
C ALA A 306 -2.76 -0.69 17.15
N ALA A 307 -2.51 -0.11 18.34
CA ALA A 307 -1.95 -0.84 19.48
C ALA A 307 -2.87 -1.92 20.06
N ASN A 308 -4.17 -1.80 19.79
CA ASN A 308 -5.21 -2.75 20.15
C ASN A 308 -5.50 -3.82 19.06
N ASP A 309 -4.72 -3.86 17.97
CA ASP A 309 -4.80 -4.95 16.99
C ASP A 309 -4.40 -6.29 17.64
N GLY A 310 -5.40 -7.14 17.88
CA GLY A 310 -5.21 -8.40 18.59
C GLY A 310 -4.51 -9.47 17.77
N ALA A 311 -4.55 -9.41 16.43
CA ALA A 311 -3.89 -10.39 15.58
C ALA A 311 -2.36 -10.18 15.59
N LEU A 312 -1.91 -8.93 15.62
CA LEU A 312 -0.48 -8.62 15.67
C LEU A 312 0.16 -8.94 17.01
N LYS A 313 -0.61 -8.96 18.12
CA LYS A 313 -0.15 -9.50 19.40
C LYS A 313 0.22 -11.00 19.28
N ILE A 314 -0.61 -11.79 18.61
CA ILE A 314 -0.35 -13.22 18.37
C ILE A 314 0.90 -13.41 17.48
N SER A 315 1.10 -12.54 16.48
CA SER A 315 2.33 -12.52 15.68
C SER A 315 3.58 -12.29 16.54
N ARG A 316 3.54 -11.30 17.45
CA ARG A 316 4.66 -11.00 18.35
C ARG A 316 5.05 -12.21 19.20
N ASP A 317 4.06 -12.85 19.83
CA ASP A 317 4.27 -13.95 20.76
C ASP A 317 4.84 -15.21 20.08
N THR A 318 4.61 -15.35 18.76
CA THR A 318 5.09 -16.49 17.97
C THR A 318 6.40 -16.25 17.23
N LYS A 319 6.92 -15.01 17.19
CA LYS A 319 8.11 -14.61 16.41
C LYS A 319 9.09 -13.73 17.21
N ASN A 320 9.75 -14.33 18.20
CA ASN A 320 10.87 -13.73 18.95
C ASN A 320 10.53 -12.45 19.75
N ALA A 321 9.25 -12.22 20.08
CA ALA A 321 8.78 -11.10 20.90
C ALA A 321 9.09 -9.68 20.38
N GLN A 322 9.52 -9.53 19.12
CA GLN A 322 9.70 -8.22 18.48
C GLN A 322 8.37 -7.53 18.19
N ASP A 323 8.31 -6.23 18.43
CA ASP A 323 7.14 -5.40 18.17
C ASP A 323 6.87 -5.26 16.67
N ARG A 324 5.58 -5.22 16.32
CA ARG A 324 5.11 -5.15 14.94
C ARG A 324 4.84 -3.72 14.52
N LEU A 325 5.28 -3.35 13.32
CA LEU A 325 5.07 -2.04 12.73
C LEU A 325 3.58 -1.64 12.74
N GLY A 326 2.68 -2.59 12.44
CA GLY A 326 1.23 -2.36 12.46
C GLY A 326 0.60 -2.25 13.86
N ALA A 327 1.33 -2.59 14.92
CA ALA A 327 0.85 -2.47 16.29
C ALA A 327 1.39 -1.18 16.95
N THR A 328 2.68 -0.90 16.80
CA THR A 328 3.34 0.20 17.55
C THR A 328 3.75 1.39 16.69
N GLY A 329 3.71 1.28 15.36
CA GLY A 329 4.40 2.21 14.47
C GLY A 329 5.93 1.96 14.46
N PRO A 330 6.73 2.79 13.77
CA PRO A 330 8.18 2.61 13.74
C PRO A 330 8.83 2.80 15.11
N ARG A 331 9.86 1.99 15.39
CA ARG A 331 10.63 2.05 16.65
C ARG A 331 11.37 3.37 16.84
N THR A 332 11.99 3.86 15.76
CA THR A 332 12.79 5.09 15.75
C THR A 332 12.06 6.14 14.91
N LEU A 333 11.83 7.33 15.49
CA LEU A 333 11.15 8.42 14.80
C LEU A 333 12.12 9.46 14.21
N SER A 334 13.33 9.60 14.76
CA SER A 334 14.32 10.63 14.36
C SER A 334 14.71 10.56 12.89
N ASP A 335 14.91 9.35 12.39
CA ASP A 335 15.51 9.08 11.08
C ASP A 335 14.48 8.55 10.05
N LEU A 336 13.19 8.75 10.31
CA LEU A 336 12.16 8.39 9.35
C LEU A 336 12.25 9.29 8.10
N PRO A 337 12.17 8.71 6.88
CA PRO A 337 12.09 9.52 5.67
C PRO A 337 10.90 10.49 5.74
N LEU A 338 11.08 11.73 5.29
CA LEU A 338 10.04 12.77 5.30
C LEU A 338 8.74 12.38 4.55
N LYS A 339 8.84 11.38 3.67
CA LYS A 339 7.72 10.83 2.90
C LYS A 339 6.87 9.84 3.69
N VAL A 340 7.26 9.49 4.93
CA VAL A 340 6.54 8.57 5.81
C VAL A 340 5.59 9.35 6.71
N THR A 341 4.29 9.09 6.57
CA THR A 341 3.23 9.58 7.44
C THR A 341 2.74 8.45 8.34
N LEU A 342 2.64 8.71 9.64
CA LEU A 342 2.16 7.76 10.63
C LEU A 342 0.70 8.05 10.97
N VAL A 343 -0.15 7.02 10.89
CA VAL A 343 -1.59 7.12 11.13
C VAL A 343 -2.02 6.13 12.22
N ASP A 344 -2.29 6.67 13.41
CA ASP A 344 -2.74 5.93 14.59
C ASP A 344 -4.25 5.68 14.50
N CYS A 345 -4.61 4.40 14.32
CA CYS A 345 -5.98 3.92 14.16
C CYS A 345 -6.55 3.32 15.45
N GLU A 346 -5.85 3.40 16.58
CA GLU A 346 -6.22 2.71 17.83
C GLU A 346 -7.67 3.00 18.27
N ARG A 347 -8.15 4.22 18.05
CA ARG A 347 -9.52 4.64 18.42
C ARG A 347 -10.62 4.15 17.47
N VAL A 348 -10.25 3.70 16.27
CA VAL A 348 -11.18 3.34 15.19
C VAL A 348 -10.90 1.95 14.61
N SER A 349 -10.06 1.15 15.26
CA SER A 349 -9.64 -0.17 14.77
C SER A 349 -10.62 -1.31 15.08
N ALA A 350 -11.65 -1.06 15.89
CA ALA A 350 -12.56 -2.08 16.38
C ALA A 350 -13.47 -2.64 15.26
N THR A 351 -13.22 -3.88 14.84
CA THR A 351 -13.99 -4.60 13.82
C THR A 351 -14.80 -5.74 14.47
N THR A 352 -14.78 -6.96 13.92
CA THR A 352 -15.52 -8.10 14.47
C THR A 352 -14.63 -8.92 15.42
N ASP A 353 -15.23 -9.69 16.34
CA ASP A 353 -14.43 -10.53 17.26
C ASP A 353 -13.54 -11.56 16.52
N GLY A 354 -13.97 -12.00 15.33
CA GLY A 354 -13.26 -12.98 14.52
C GLY A 354 -11.96 -12.47 13.90
N ASP A 355 -11.86 -11.19 13.57
CA ASP A 355 -10.66 -10.58 13.00
C ASP A 355 -9.84 -9.76 14.01
N ARG A 356 -10.32 -9.62 15.25
CA ARG A 356 -9.65 -8.98 16.39
C ARG A 356 -9.10 -7.58 16.09
N GLY A 357 -9.83 -6.79 15.32
CA GLY A 357 -9.37 -5.44 14.98
C GLY A 357 -8.25 -5.42 13.95
N HIS A 358 -8.10 -6.46 13.12
CA HIS A 358 -7.01 -6.56 12.13
C HIS A 358 -7.41 -6.17 10.70
N GLN A 359 -8.71 -5.91 10.48
CA GLN A 359 -9.26 -5.60 9.15
C GLN A 359 -9.81 -4.17 9.07
N TYR A 360 -9.41 -3.29 10.00
CA TYR A 360 -9.95 -1.93 10.08
C TYR A 360 -9.79 -1.12 8.80
N TYR A 361 -8.71 -1.36 8.03
CA TYR A 361 -8.43 -0.66 6.78
C TYR A 361 -9.59 -0.70 5.77
N ARG A 362 -10.36 -1.80 5.77
CA ARG A 362 -11.48 -2.00 4.83
C ARG A 362 -12.86 -2.06 5.49
N ASN A 363 -12.91 -2.25 6.80
CA ASN A 363 -14.15 -2.47 7.54
C ASN A 363 -14.58 -1.25 8.38
N ARG A 364 -13.74 -0.22 8.48
CA ARG A 364 -14.00 0.96 9.31
C ARG A 364 -14.19 2.19 8.44
N PRO A 365 -15.39 2.81 8.45
CA PRO A 365 -15.66 3.97 7.60
C PRO A 365 -14.71 5.13 7.88
N GLU A 366 -14.26 5.29 9.13
CA GLU A 366 -13.31 6.34 9.52
C GLU A 366 -11.95 6.17 8.81
N VAL A 367 -11.46 4.92 8.73
CA VAL A 367 -10.19 4.61 8.07
C VAL A 367 -10.33 4.69 6.55
N VAL A 368 -11.46 4.23 6.00
CA VAL A 368 -11.77 4.34 4.57
C VAL A 368 -11.84 5.82 4.13
N ALA A 369 -12.54 6.67 4.91
CA ALA A 369 -12.66 8.10 4.63
C ALA A 369 -11.31 8.82 4.68
N ASP A 370 -10.44 8.43 5.61
CA ASP A 370 -9.07 8.92 5.71
C ASP A 370 -8.25 8.57 4.45
N ILE A 371 -8.29 7.31 4.01
CA ILE A 371 -7.59 6.84 2.80
C ILE A 371 -8.10 7.56 1.55
N ARG A 372 -9.42 7.74 1.41
CA ARG A 372 -10.03 8.49 0.29
C ARG A 372 -9.50 9.92 0.22
N GLN A 373 -9.31 10.59 1.35
CA GLN A 373 -8.72 11.93 1.39
C GLN A 373 -7.25 11.95 0.94
N VAL A 374 -6.47 10.92 1.31
CA VAL A 374 -5.09 10.75 0.82
C VAL A 374 -5.06 10.47 -0.68
N LEU A 375 -5.98 9.65 -1.20
CA LEU A 375 -6.12 9.36 -2.63
C LEU A 375 -6.54 10.59 -3.44
N ARG A 376 -7.34 11.49 -2.85
CA ARG A 376 -7.65 12.81 -3.41
C ARG A 376 -6.42 13.72 -3.51
N GLY A 377 -5.32 13.35 -2.84
CA GLY A 377 -4.06 14.09 -2.86
C GLY A 377 -3.93 15.13 -1.74
N LEU A 378 -4.79 15.09 -0.71
CA LEU A 378 -4.64 15.99 0.43
C LEU A 378 -3.33 15.69 1.18
N PRO A 379 -2.53 16.71 1.52
CA PRO A 379 -1.35 16.52 2.34
C PRO A 379 -1.73 16.11 3.78
N PRO A 380 -0.82 15.47 4.54
CA PRO A 380 -1.16 14.87 5.82
C PRO A 380 -1.85 15.78 6.85
N ASP A 381 -1.52 17.08 6.84
CA ASP A 381 -2.02 18.12 7.72
C ASP A 381 -3.39 18.69 7.30
N GLU A 382 -3.83 18.45 6.07
CA GLU A 382 -5.14 18.85 5.56
C GLU A 382 -6.19 17.73 5.60
N VAL A 383 -5.76 16.48 5.81
CA VAL A 383 -6.70 15.36 5.97
C VAL A 383 -7.56 15.56 7.22
N GLN A 384 -8.87 15.62 7.02
CA GLN A 384 -9.85 15.87 8.07
C GLN A 384 -10.02 14.67 9.00
N PHE A 385 -10.60 14.93 10.19
CA PHE A 385 -10.85 13.93 11.24
C PHE A 385 -9.58 13.29 11.82
N ARG A 386 -8.44 13.98 11.69
CA ARG A 386 -7.20 13.65 12.38
C ARG A 386 -6.93 14.60 13.54
N ASP A 387 -6.28 14.07 14.57
CA ASP A 387 -5.62 14.84 15.63
C ASP A 387 -4.11 14.57 15.57
N TRP A 388 -3.28 15.61 15.58
CA TRP A 388 -1.84 15.43 15.70
C TRP A 388 -1.48 14.96 17.13
N VAL A 389 -0.68 13.90 17.23
CA VAL A 389 -0.15 13.34 18.48
C VAL A 389 1.37 13.55 18.51
N PRO A 390 1.85 14.64 19.16
CA PRO A 390 3.27 15.02 19.11
C PRO A 390 4.24 13.93 19.55
N GLU A 391 3.90 13.18 20.60
CA GLU A 391 4.77 12.17 21.19
C GLU A 391 4.99 10.97 20.27
N LYS A 392 3.99 10.65 19.43
CA LYS A 392 4.07 9.59 18.42
C LYS A 392 4.56 10.09 17.05
N ARG A 393 4.66 11.42 16.87
CA ARG A 393 4.78 12.07 15.56
C ARG A 393 3.80 11.49 14.53
N ALA A 394 2.56 11.29 14.96
CA ALA A 394 1.53 10.60 14.19
C ALA A 394 0.22 11.37 14.20
N TYR A 395 -0.60 11.14 13.18
CA TYR A 395 -1.97 11.58 13.13
C TYR A 395 -2.88 10.48 13.67
N ARG A 396 -3.73 10.78 14.64
CA ARG A 396 -4.73 9.85 15.15
C ARG A 396 -6.09 10.12 14.53
N ILE A 397 -6.73 9.09 13.99
CA ILE A 397 -8.08 9.21 13.43
C ILE A 397 -9.10 9.34 14.57
N ARG A 398 -10.04 10.28 14.44
CA ARG A 398 -11.15 10.47 15.37
C ARG A 398 -12.27 9.48 15.10
N PRO A 399 -12.88 8.88 16.14
CA PRO A 399 -14.16 8.20 16.00
C PRO A 399 -15.23 9.15 15.48
N THR A 400 -16.12 8.63 14.63
CA THR A 400 -17.33 9.32 14.18
C THR A 400 -18.52 9.05 15.08
#